data_AF-A0AA36D7Z1-F1
#
_entry.id   AF-A0AA36D7Z1-F1
#
_cell.length_a   1.000
_cell.length_b   1.000
_cell.length_c   1.000
_cell.angle_alpha   90.00
_cell.angle_beta   90.00
_cell.angle_gamma   90.00
#
_symmetry.space_group_name_H-M   'P 1'
#
loop_
_entity.id
_entity.type
_entity.pdbx_description
1 polymer ?
#
loop_
_entity_poly.entity_id
_entity_poly.type
_entity_poly.pdbx_seq_one_letter_code
_entity_poly.pdbx_strand_id
1 'polypeptide(L)'
;MDFANLPTDVLLTIFKQCNQADQARGKRLNKRLHGVLNSRCAPKPSAEELRYSVVDLEVRRAPLGRPVFKRSKDTRRLVTVHLNSRLAFEGAGISFDKRLFSMLLAHDLKRVDTIHFTLCHVYWSARELAEILGRTSLKRLNFEFCLMSTGLLSDEAFAQLEQLESLTIQPRGHHLMPELTGRSLKNWLNHTPKHVQLADLITGIRIRDIVNFLQKIPTETPFDWDLGTVQADDASSSDLARLLMLPNFSILVDDREFGRRIVVEKPSSPTWANVTPLQIMRFSICAVQSPNKS
;
A
#
# COMPACT_ATOMS: atom_id res chain seq x y z
N MET A 1 40.53 1.16 38.06
CA MET A 1 41.31 1.72 36.93
C MET A 1 40.53 2.87 36.34
N ASP A 2 41.17 4.01 36.12
CA ASP A 2 40.52 5.15 35.47
C ASP A 2 40.66 5.05 33.95
N PHE A 3 39.54 4.74 33.28
CA PHE A 3 39.46 4.66 31.82
C PHE A 3 39.67 6.03 31.15
N ALA A 4 39.62 7.13 31.91
CA ALA A 4 39.80 8.48 31.39
C ALA A 4 41.23 8.77 30.91
N ASN A 5 42.24 7.99 31.35
CA ASN A 5 43.65 8.24 31.03
C ASN A 5 44.26 7.25 30.03
N LEU A 6 43.51 6.23 29.60
CA LEU A 6 44.03 5.24 28.64
C LEU A 6 44.10 5.83 27.21
N PRO A 7 45.14 5.53 26.42
CA PRO A 7 45.20 5.88 25.00
C PRO A 7 44.06 5.25 24.20
N THR A 8 43.60 5.94 23.16
CA THR A 8 42.47 5.51 22.32
C THR A 8 42.68 4.13 21.69
N ASP A 9 43.90 3.81 21.28
CA ASP A 9 44.22 2.55 20.60
C ASP A 9 44.17 1.34 21.55
N VAL A 10 44.51 1.55 22.82
CA VAL A 10 44.40 0.55 23.88
C VAL A 10 42.91 0.27 24.17
N LEU A 11 42.09 1.32 24.25
CA LEU A 11 40.64 1.18 24.43
C LEU A 11 40.01 0.39 23.28
N LEU A 12 40.37 0.68 22.03
CA LEU A 12 39.87 -0.05 20.86
C LEU A 12 40.28 -1.53 20.89
N THR A 13 41.51 -1.83 21.32
CA THR A 13 42.00 -3.21 21.42
C THR A 13 41.23 -4.00 22.48
N ILE A 14 40.96 -3.38 23.64
CA ILE A 14 40.13 -3.96 24.69
C ILE A 14 38.71 -4.20 24.17
N PHE A 15 38.08 -3.21 23.53
CA PHE A 15 36.71 -3.36 23.04
C PHE A 15 36.56 -4.33 21.88
N LYS A 16 37.58 -4.54 21.06
CA LYS A 16 37.58 -5.60 20.05
C LYS A 16 37.48 -7.00 20.65
N GLN A 17 37.95 -7.18 21.88
CA GLN A 17 37.87 -8.45 22.61
C GLN A 17 36.58 -8.56 23.46
N CYS A 18 35.86 -7.45 23.66
CA CYS A 18 34.58 -7.44 24.36
C CYS A 18 33.42 -7.83 23.43
N ASN A 19 32.42 -8.52 23.97
CA ASN A 19 31.17 -8.77 23.26
C ASN A 19 30.36 -7.48 23.04
N GLN A 20 29.33 -7.53 22.19
CA GLN A 20 28.52 -6.35 21.85
C GLN A 20 27.77 -5.75 23.04
N ALA A 21 27.37 -6.56 24.03
CA ALA A 21 26.67 -6.08 25.21
C ALA A 21 27.59 -5.21 26.09
N ASP A 22 28.84 -5.62 26.26
CA ASP A 22 29.85 -4.89 27.03
C ASP A 22 30.29 -3.60 26.32
N GLN A 23 30.42 -3.65 24.99
CA GLN A 23 30.64 -2.43 24.19
C GLN A 23 29.47 -1.45 24.33
N ALA A 24 28.22 -1.92 24.27
CA ALA A 24 27.03 -1.09 24.45
C ALA A 24 26.93 -0.50 25.86
N ARG A 25 27.35 -1.25 26.88
CA ARG A 25 27.45 -0.75 28.26
C ARG A 25 28.52 0.32 28.39
N GLY A 26 29.70 0.12 27.79
CA GLY A 26 30.78 1.10 27.73
C GLY A 26 30.36 2.43 27.09
N LYS A 27 29.59 2.38 25.98
CA LYS A 27 29.03 3.58 25.33
C LYS A 27 28.13 4.42 26.24
N ARG A 28 27.47 3.81 27.22
CA ARG A 28 26.54 4.50 28.13
C ARG A 28 27.23 5.10 29.34
N LEU A 29 28.35 4.51 29.76
CA LEU A 29 29.04 4.89 30.99
C LEU A 29 29.95 6.10 30.82
N ASN A 30 30.47 6.37 29.61
CA ASN A 30 31.42 7.46 29.41
C ASN A 30 31.35 8.04 27.98
N LYS A 31 31.25 9.38 27.89
CA LYS A 31 31.19 10.11 26.60
C LYS A 31 32.42 9.89 25.72
N ARG A 32 33.61 9.72 26.31
CA ARG A 32 34.85 9.42 25.59
C ARG A 32 34.78 8.04 24.94
N LEU A 33 34.29 7.03 25.67
CA LEU A 33 34.10 5.67 25.15
C LEU A 33 33.07 5.63 24.02
N HIS A 34 32.01 6.43 24.16
CA HIS A 34 31.00 6.61 23.10
C HIS A 34 31.61 7.13 21.80
N GLY A 35 32.46 8.18 21.88
CA GLY A 35 33.15 8.75 20.73
C GLY A 35 34.09 7.75 20.06
N VAL A 36 34.92 7.05 20.86
CA VAL A 36 35.88 6.06 20.34
C VAL A 36 35.17 4.90 19.63
N LEU A 37 34.15 4.31 20.26
CA LEU A 37 33.43 3.16 19.69
C LEU A 37 32.60 3.51 18.45
N ASN A 38 32.09 4.74 18.34
CA ASN A 38 31.34 5.16 17.15
C ASN A 38 32.24 5.61 16.00
N SER A 39 33.47 6.05 16.29
CA SER A 39 34.40 6.53 15.25
C SER A 39 35.04 5.41 14.42
N ARG A 40 35.20 4.19 14.97
CA ARG A 40 36.00 3.14 14.32
C ARG A 40 35.49 1.69 14.44
N CYS A 41 34.48 1.38 15.27
CA CYS A 41 34.09 -0.02 15.57
C CYS A 41 32.73 -0.48 15.04
N ALA A 42 31.99 0.32 14.26
CA ALA A 42 30.75 -0.14 13.66
C ALA A 42 30.75 0.12 12.15
N PRO A 43 30.77 -0.93 11.29
CA PRO A 43 30.16 -0.78 9.98
C PRO A 43 28.72 -0.33 10.22
N LYS A 44 28.31 0.81 9.63
CA LYS A 44 26.91 1.24 9.66
C LYS A 44 26.07 0.08 9.09
N PRO A 45 25.09 -0.45 9.82
CA PRO A 45 24.17 -1.40 9.23
C PRO A 45 23.43 -0.70 8.08
N SER A 46 23.53 -1.26 6.89
CA SER A 46 22.64 -0.95 5.77
C SER A 46 21.23 -1.34 6.20
N ALA A 47 20.35 -0.37 6.40
CA ALA A 47 18.95 -0.63 6.71
C ALA A 47 18.19 -0.80 5.39
N GLU A 48 17.72 -2.02 5.11
CA GLU A 48 16.98 -2.37 3.89
C GLU A 48 15.53 -1.85 3.88
N GLU A 49 15.00 -1.40 5.02
CA GLU A 49 13.60 -1.06 5.16
C GLU A 49 13.39 0.16 6.09
N LEU A 50 12.54 1.09 5.67
CA LEU A 50 12.19 2.30 6.43
C LEU A 50 10.69 2.29 6.71
N ARG A 51 10.31 1.93 7.94
CA ARG A 51 8.92 1.90 8.43
C ARG A 51 8.66 3.10 9.33
N TYR A 52 7.57 3.83 9.09
CA TYR A 52 7.09 4.86 10.01
C TYR A 52 5.91 4.30 10.81
N SER A 53 6.09 4.02 12.10
CA SER A 53 5.00 3.64 13.02
C SER A 53 4.85 4.70 14.12
N VAL A 54 3.70 5.36 14.23
CA VAL A 54 3.37 6.15 15.42
C VAL A 54 2.75 5.22 16.45
N VAL A 55 3.50 4.96 17.53
CA VAL A 55 2.99 4.23 18.70
C VAL A 55 2.78 5.26 19.81
N ASP A 56 1.53 5.48 20.21
CA ASP A 56 1.25 6.07 21.52
C ASP A 56 1.73 5.06 22.57
N LEU A 57 2.87 5.38 23.21
CA LEU A 57 3.42 4.59 24.30
C LEU A 57 3.42 5.45 25.56
N GLU A 58 2.52 5.11 26.47
CA GLU A 58 2.87 5.16 27.88
C GLU A 58 4.20 4.43 28.11
N VAL A 59 4.98 5.01 29.01
CA VAL A 59 6.38 4.76 29.30
C VAL A 59 6.72 3.26 29.37
N ARG A 60 7.50 2.75 28.41
CA ARG A 60 8.46 1.66 28.65
C ARG A 60 9.59 1.63 27.61
N ARG A 61 10.76 1.21 28.10
CA ARG A 61 12.12 1.43 27.58
C ARG A 61 12.38 0.67 26.26
N ALA A 62 13.14 1.32 25.38
CA ALA A 62 13.43 0.99 23.98
C ALA A 62 13.89 -0.46 23.65
N PRO A 63 13.81 -0.84 22.36
CA PRO A 63 15.05 -0.90 21.58
C PRO A 63 15.02 -0.10 20.25
N LEU A 64 16.19 -0.06 19.63
CA LEU A 64 16.74 0.96 18.74
C LEU A 64 16.13 0.98 17.33
N GLY A 65 15.95 2.19 16.77
CA GLY A 65 15.59 2.40 15.35
C GLY A 65 14.53 3.48 15.08
N ARG A 66 13.81 3.97 16.09
CA ARG A 66 12.72 4.93 15.91
C ARG A 66 13.22 6.38 15.76
N PRO A 67 12.92 7.10 14.66
CA PRO A 67 12.79 8.55 14.74
C PRO A 67 11.63 8.86 15.68
N VAL A 68 11.94 9.43 16.84
CA VAL A 68 10.94 9.89 17.80
C VAL A 68 10.40 11.23 17.31
N PHE A 69 9.17 11.25 16.82
CA PHE A 69 8.41 12.48 16.65
C PHE A 69 7.94 12.96 18.01
N LYS A 70 8.72 13.86 18.63
CA LYS A 70 8.19 14.65 19.75
C LYS A 70 7.23 15.69 19.16
N ARG A 71 5.98 15.73 19.66
CA ARG A 71 5.14 16.93 19.54
C ARG A 71 5.86 18.08 20.25
N SER A 72 6.62 18.85 19.49
CA SER A 72 7.24 20.09 19.93
C SER A 72 6.40 21.24 19.40
N LYS A 73 6.02 22.16 20.28
CA LYS A 73 5.27 23.38 19.93
C LYS A 73 6.07 24.34 19.04
N ASP A 74 7.35 24.08 18.78
CA ASP A 74 8.16 24.93 17.93
C ASP A 74 9.05 24.15 16.95
N THR A 75 9.25 24.83 15.83
CA THR A 75 9.73 24.40 14.52
C THR A 75 11.05 23.60 14.45
N ARG A 76 11.18 22.91 13.30
CA ARG A 76 12.37 22.30 12.67
C ARG A 76 12.80 20.93 13.20
N ARG A 77 12.66 19.91 12.34
CA ARG A 77 13.72 18.93 12.06
C ARG A 77 13.41 18.13 10.78
N LEU A 78 14.38 18.18 9.85
CA LEU A 78 14.47 17.37 8.64
C LEU A 78 14.29 15.89 8.98
N VAL A 79 13.50 15.19 8.15
CA VAL A 79 13.51 13.73 8.08
C VAL A 79 14.33 13.37 6.86
N THR A 80 15.53 12.85 7.07
CA THR A 80 16.32 12.25 5.99
C THR A 80 15.64 10.92 5.64
N VAL A 81 14.85 10.90 4.57
CA VAL A 81 14.21 9.68 4.08
C VAL A 81 15.26 8.89 3.29
N HIS A 82 15.68 7.74 3.82
CA HIS A 82 16.48 6.80 3.03
C HIS A 82 15.54 5.98 2.12
N LEU A 83 15.41 6.44 0.87
CA LEU A 83 14.55 5.87 -0.17
C LEU A 83 15.23 4.65 -0.81
N ASN A 84 15.22 3.50 -0.14
CA ASN A 84 15.84 2.28 -0.70
C ASN A 84 14.94 1.53 -1.68
N SER A 85 13.63 1.82 -1.68
CA SER A 85 12.65 1.51 -2.73
C SER A 85 11.21 1.57 -2.19
N ARG A 86 11.04 1.67 -0.87
CA ARG A 86 9.73 1.62 -0.22
C ARG A 86 9.45 2.85 0.64
N LEU A 87 8.23 3.37 0.52
CA LEU A 87 7.63 4.34 1.42
C LEU A 87 6.49 3.66 2.19
N ALA A 88 6.57 3.61 3.52
CA ALA A 88 5.54 2.97 4.34
C ALA A 88 5.14 3.88 5.51
N PHE A 89 3.87 4.25 5.55
CA PHE A 89 3.29 5.17 6.52
C PHE A 89 2.26 4.45 7.39
N GLU A 90 2.53 4.33 8.69
CA GLU A 90 1.68 3.57 9.61
C GLU A 90 1.38 4.39 10.87
N GLY A 91 0.10 4.59 11.18
CA GLY A 91 -0.28 5.14 12.48
C GLY A 91 -1.58 5.92 12.48
N ALA A 92 -2.43 5.56 13.45
CA ALA A 92 -3.61 6.33 13.79
C ALA A 92 -3.21 7.74 14.22
N GLY A 93 -3.66 8.76 13.47
CA GLY A 93 -3.34 10.17 13.73
C GLY A 93 -2.25 10.77 12.84
N ILE A 94 -1.72 10.02 11.86
CA ILE A 94 -0.93 10.62 10.78
C ILE A 94 -1.91 11.16 9.73
N SER A 95 -1.91 12.48 9.58
CA SER A 95 -2.64 13.17 8.52
C SER A 95 -1.67 13.62 7.43
N PHE A 96 -1.95 13.21 6.19
CA PHE A 96 -1.22 13.64 5.02
C PHE A 96 -1.79 14.95 4.52
N ASP A 97 -1.16 16.05 4.93
CA ASP A 97 -1.50 17.41 4.53
C ASP A 97 -0.61 17.91 3.37
N LYS A 98 -0.87 19.14 2.93
CA LYS A 98 -0.10 19.81 1.87
C LYS A 98 1.38 19.98 2.21
N ARG A 99 1.72 20.02 3.50
CA ARG A 99 3.11 20.17 3.95
C ARG A 99 3.89 18.88 3.74
N LEU A 100 3.30 17.73 4.08
CA LEU A 100 3.92 16.44 3.83
C LEU A 100 4.01 16.15 2.33
N PHE A 101 2.98 16.52 1.55
CA PHE A 101 3.03 16.50 0.10
C PHE A 101 4.24 17.31 -0.45
N SER A 102 4.38 18.57 -0.02
CA SER A 102 5.52 19.42 -0.42
C SER A 102 6.88 18.83 -0.03
N MET A 103 6.95 18.16 1.11
CA MET A 103 8.17 17.48 1.55
C MET A 103 8.52 16.29 0.64
N LEU A 104 7.53 15.48 0.26
CA LEU A 104 7.74 14.37 -0.67
C LEU A 104 8.18 14.88 -2.05
N LEU A 105 7.59 15.97 -2.54
CA LEU A 105 7.99 16.59 -3.80
C LEU A 105 9.42 17.12 -3.81
N ALA A 106 9.99 17.43 -2.64
CA ALA A 106 11.37 17.90 -2.52
C ALA A 106 12.41 16.76 -2.62
N HIS A 107 11.97 15.49 -2.63
CA HIS A 107 12.84 14.32 -2.70
C HIS A 107 12.77 13.64 -4.08
N ASP A 108 13.83 12.95 -4.46
CA ASP A 108 13.83 12.11 -5.67
C ASP A 108 13.17 10.76 -5.38
N LEU A 109 11.92 10.61 -5.84
CA LEU A 109 11.11 9.42 -5.60
C LEU A 109 11.28 8.34 -6.68
N LYS A 110 12.14 8.53 -7.69
CA LYS A 110 12.24 7.63 -8.85
C LYS A 110 12.53 6.18 -8.49
N ARG A 111 13.26 5.95 -7.40
CA ARG A 111 13.62 4.61 -6.91
C ARG A 111 12.52 3.94 -6.11
N VAL A 112 11.46 4.66 -5.74
CA VAL A 112 10.36 4.12 -4.96
C VAL A 112 9.51 3.23 -5.87
N ASP A 113 9.45 1.95 -5.54
CA ASP A 113 8.63 0.93 -6.19
C ASP A 113 7.43 0.49 -5.34
N THR A 114 7.42 0.84 -4.06
CA THR A 114 6.38 0.40 -3.13
C THR A 114 5.93 1.55 -2.25
N ILE A 115 4.64 1.84 -2.22
CA ILE A 115 4.03 2.82 -1.32
C ILE A 115 2.96 2.12 -0.50
N HIS A 116 3.02 2.28 0.81
CA HIS A 116 2.06 1.71 1.76
C HIS A 116 1.56 2.78 2.72
N PHE A 117 0.24 2.89 2.85
CA PHE A 117 -0.44 3.67 3.87
C PHE A 117 -1.27 2.72 4.74
N THR A 118 -1.12 2.81 6.06
CA THR A 118 -1.84 1.95 7.00
C THR A 118 -2.36 2.80 8.16
N LEU A 119 -3.66 2.72 8.44
CA LEU A 119 -4.30 3.45 9.56
C LEU A 119 -4.09 4.99 9.50
N CYS A 120 -3.85 5.53 8.32
CA CYS A 120 -3.54 6.95 8.09
C CYS A 120 -4.75 7.72 7.57
N HIS A 121 -4.68 9.05 7.65
CA HIS A 121 -5.67 9.95 7.05
C HIS A 121 -5.05 10.63 5.84
N VAL A 122 -5.56 10.35 4.64
CA VAL A 122 -5.03 10.88 3.38
C VAL A 122 -6.02 11.88 2.81
N TYR A 123 -5.65 13.16 2.88
CA TYR A 123 -6.48 14.29 2.45
C TYR A 123 -6.02 14.92 1.13
N TRP A 124 -5.25 14.17 0.35
CA TRP A 124 -4.79 14.62 -0.96
C TRP A 124 -5.93 14.61 -1.99
N SER A 125 -5.82 15.49 -2.98
CA SER A 125 -6.59 15.40 -4.21
C SER A 125 -6.04 14.31 -5.12
N ALA A 126 -6.84 13.84 -6.07
CA ALA A 126 -6.39 12.97 -7.16
C ALA A 126 -5.13 13.49 -7.85
N ARG A 127 -5.07 14.80 -8.12
CA ARG A 127 -3.93 15.44 -8.78
C ARG A 127 -2.66 15.41 -7.93
N GLU A 128 -2.77 15.67 -6.63
CA GLU A 128 -1.63 15.57 -5.71
C GLU A 128 -1.15 14.12 -5.63
N LEU A 129 -2.06 13.14 -5.56
CA LEU A 129 -1.67 11.73 -5.60
C LEU A 129 -0.99 11.38 -6.93
N ALA A 130 -1.57 11.78 -8.06
CA ALA A 130 -1.00 11.57 -9.39
C ALA A 130 0.42 12.15 -9.50
N GLU A 131 0.66 13.36 -8.97
CA GLU A 131 1.99 13.97 -9.00
C GLU A 131 3.03 13.17 -8.20
N ILE A 132 2.66 12.60 -7.05
CA ILE A 132 3.55 11.70 -6.29
C ILE A 132 3.80 10.42 -7.08
N LEU A 133 2.74 9.79 -7.58
CA LEU A 133 2.84 8.52 -8.32
C LEU A 133 3.69 8.67 -9.59
N GLY A 134 3.51 9.75 -10.35
CA GLY A 134 4.28 10.02 -11.58
C GLY A 134 5.77 10.32 -11.34
N ARG A 135 6.19 10.53 -10.08
CA ARG A 135 7.60 10.67 -9.69
C ARG A 135 8.23 9.37 -9.20
N THR A 136 7.49 8.27 -9.20
CA THR A 136 7.89 6.97 -8.65
C THR A 136 7.97 5.91 -9.76
N SER A 137 8.67 4.81 -9.52
CA SER A 137 8.65 3.63 -10.42
C SER A 137 7.75 2.55 -9.79
N LEU A 138 6.51 2.93 -9.49
CA LEU A 138 5.65 2.17 -8.59
C LEU A 138 5.21 0.83 -9.17
N LYS A 139 5.47 -0.23 -8.39
CA LYS A 139 5.01 -1.60 -8.63
C LYS A 139 3.93 -2.01 -7.64
N ARG A 140 3.93 -1.46 -6.43
CA ARG A 140 3.01 -1.85 -5.35
C ARG A 140 2.43 -0.64 -4.65
N LEU A 141 1.10 -0.55 -4.61
CA LEU A 141 0.38 0.53 -3.93
C LEU A 141 -0.64 -0.05 -2.97
N ASN A 142 -0.48 0.27 -1.69
CA ASN A 142 -1.34 -0.23 -0.63
C ASN A 142 -1.94 0.92 0.19
N PHE A 143 -3.26 0.93 0.36
CA PHE A 143 -4.01 1.76 1.29
C PHE A 143 -4.85 0.85 2.19
N GLU A 144 -4.41 0.62 3.42
CA GLU A 144 -5.05 -0.29 4.37
C GLU A 144 -5.59 0.47 5.57
N PHE A 145 -6.88 0.28 5.85
CA PHE A 145 -7.63 0.89 6.95
C PHE A 145 -7.45 2.41 7.04
N CYS A 146 -7.25 3.07 5.90
CA CYS A 146 -7.05 4.51 5.81
C CYS A 146 -8.39 5.25 5.72
N LEU A 147 -8.42 6.48 6.25
CA LEU A 147 -9.46 7.46 5.95
C LEU A 147 -9.00 8.27 4.74
N MET A 148 -9.77 8.26 3.66
CA MET A 148 -9.37 8.89 2.39
C MET A 148 -10.41 9.94 1.98
N SER A 149 -9.93 11.03 1.37
CA SER A 149 -10.80 11.99 0.69
C SER A 149 -11.59 11.32 -0.44
N THR A 150 -12.86 11.71 -0.59
CA THR A 150 -13.66 11.38 -1.77
C THR A 150 -12.97 11.98 -3.00
N GLY A 151 -12.59 11.14 -3.97
CA GLY A 151 -11.83 11.58 -5.15
C GLY A 151 -10.30 11.58 -4.96
N LEU A 152 -9.76 10.97 -3.90
CA LEU A 152 -8.34 10.65 -3.86
C LEU A 152 -7.94 9.70 -4.99
N LEU A 153 -8.79 8.71 -5.24
CA LEU A 153 -8.58 7.66 -6.23
C LEU A 153 -9.42 7.97 -7.47
N SER A 154 -8.74 8.19 -8.59
CA SER A 154 -9.36 8.54 -9.87
C SER A 154 -8.58 7.92 -11.04
N ASP A 155 -9.19 7.96 -12.22
CA ASP A 155 -8.53 7.59 -13.48
C ASP A 155 -7.21 8.36 -13.71
N GLU A 156 -7.11 9.62 -13.27
CA GLU A 156 -5.90 10.44 -13.40
C GLU A 156 -4.75 9.90 -12.54
N ALA A 157 -5.05 9.55 -11.28
CA ALA A 157 -4.05 8.96 -10.39
C ALA A 157 -3.60 7.58 -10.90
N PHE A 158 -4.54 6.78 -11.39
CA PHE A 158 -4.25 5.43 -11.87
C PHE A 158 -3.53 5.41 -13.22
N ALA A 159 -3.64 6.48 -14.02
CA ALA A 159 -2.87 6.62 -15.25
C ALA A 159 -1.35 6.68 -15.02
N GLN A 160 -0.90 7.03 -13.81
CA GLN A 160 0.53 7.09 -13.47
C GLN A 160 1.12 5.71 -13.09
N LEU A 161 0.29 4.67 -13.01
CA LEU A 161 0.64 3.35 -12.49
C LEU A 161 1.05 2.37 -13.62
N GLU A 162 1.97 2.78 -14.48
CA GLU A 162 2.35 2.01 -15.69
C GLU A 162 3.07 0.69 -15.40
N GLN A 163 3.70 0.55 -14.23
CA GLN A 163 4.48 -0.64 -13.83
C GLN A 163 3.84 -1.42 -12.67
N LEU A 164 2.55 -1.19 -12.43
CA LEU A 164 1.83 -1.74 -11.29
C LEU A 164 1.70 -3.25 -11.37
N GLU A 165 2.26 -3.94 -10.37
CA GLU A 165 2.15 -5.38 -10.19
C GLU A 165 1.07 -5.75 -9.16
N SER A 166 0.90 -4.92 -8.12
CA SER A 166 -0.07 -5.15 -7.03
C SER A 166 -0.73 -3.86 -6.55
N LEU A 167 -2.05 -3.91 -6.40
CA LEU A 167 -2.85 -2.82 -5.84
C LEU A 167 -3.76 -3.35 -4.74
N THR A 168 -3.66 -2.78 -3.56
CA THR A 168 -4.56 -3.11 -2.44
C THR A 168 -5.13 -1.83 -1.87
N ILE A 169 -6.45 -1.68 -1.92
CA ILE A 169 -7.17 -0.58 -1.32
C ILE A 169 -8.29 -1.14 -0.47
N GLN A 170 -8.16 -0.92 0.82
CA GLN A 170 -9.09 -1.31 1.86
C GLN A 170 -9.29 -0.10 2.79
N PRO A 171 -10.22 0.82 2.48
CA PRO A 171 -10.52 1.94 3.35
C PRO A 171 -11.08 1.50 4.71
N ARG A 172 -11.12 2.44 5.66
CA ARG A 172 -11.94 2.29 6.86
C ARG A 172 -13.41 2.52 6.54
N GLY A 173 -14.12 1.45 6.17
CA GLY A 173 -15.56 1.47 5.84
C GLY A 173 -15.86 1.79 4.37
N HIS A 174 -17.14 1.81 3.99
CA HIS A 174 -17.55 1.99 2.60
C HIS A 174 -17.18 3.37 2.05
N HIS A 175 -16.47 3.41 0.92
CA HIS A 175 -16.10 4.65 0.25
C HIS A 175 -16.57 4.67 -1.21
N LEU A 176 -17.14 5.80 -1.62
CA LEU A 176 -17.53 6.06 -2.99
C LEU A 176 -16.36 6.68 -3.76
N MET A 177 -15.95 6.05 -4.85
CA MET A 177 -14.88 6.49 -5.75
C MET A 177 -15.43 6.56 -7.18
N PRO A 178 -16.27 7.56 -7.49
CA PRO A 178 -16.98 7.63 -8.76
C PRO A 178 -16.05 8.00 -9.93
N GLU A 179 -14.90 8.60 -9.63
CA GLU A 179 -13.89 9.00 -10.60
C GLU A 179 -12.97 7.86 -11.04
N LEU A 180 -13.05 6.71 -10.37
CA LEU A 180 -12.38 5.48 -10.77
C LEU A 180 -13.31 4.73 -11.73
N THR A 181 -13.10 4.89 -13.04
CA THR A 181 -13.99 4.37 -14.09
C THR A 181 -13.30 3.31 -14.95
N GLY A 182 -14.01 2.80 -15.97
CA GLY A 182 -13.43 1.90 -16.97
C GLY A 182 -12.22 2.45 -17.73
N ARG A 183 -11.90 3.75 -17.64
CA ARG A 183 -10.64 4.30 -18.19
C ARG A 183 -9.41 3.76 -17.46
N SER A 184 -9.49 3.57 -16.15
CA SER A 184 -8.41 2.97 -15.36
C SER A 184 -8.04 1.57 -15.87
N LEU A 185 -9.05 0.75 -16.22
CA LEU A 185 -8.82 -0.58 -16.80
C LEU A 185 -8.07 -0.51 -18.13
N LYS A 186 -8.36 0.48 -18.99
CA LYS A 186 -7.68 0.62 -20.29
C LYS A 186 -6.17 0.83 -20.13
N ASN A 187 -5.74 1.51 -19.06
CA ASN A 187 -4.32 1.73 -18.80
C ASN A 187 -3.58 0.42 -18.48
N TRP A 188 -4.28 -0.56 -17.92
CA TRP A 188 -3.73 -1.88 -17.57
C TRP A 188 -3.62 -2.85 -18.76
N LEU A 189 -4.07 -2.46 -19.96
CA LEU A 189 -3.92 -3.29 -21.16
C LEU A 189 -2.45 -3.45 -21.57
N ASN A 190 -1.63 -2.42 -21.36
CA ASN A 190 -0.21 -2.46 -21.69
C ASN A 190 0.62 -3.17 -20.61
N HIS A 191 0.19 -3.06 -19.36
CA HIS A 191 0.83 -3.71 -18.22
C HIS A 191 -0.26 -4.15 -17.25
N THR A 192 -0.58 -5.44 -17.28
CA THR A 192 -1.67 -6.03 -16.48
C THR A 192 -1.17 -6.34 -15.07
N PRO A 193 -1.73 -5.69 -14.02
CA PRO A 193 -1.38 -6.02 -12.65
C PRO A 193 -1.76 -7.46 -12.32
N LYS A 194 -0.93 -8.14 -11.53
CA LYS A 194 -1.19 -9.53 -11.12
C LYS A 194 -2.25 -9.59 -10.02
N HIS A 195 -2.27 -8.59 -9.15
CA HIS A 195 -3.17 -8.55 -8.02
C HIS A 195 -3.83 -7.17 -7.90
N VAL A 196 -5.15 -7.15 -7.81
CA VAL A 196 -5.94 -5.94 -7.58
C VAL A 196 -6.99 -6.25 -6.53
N GLN A 197 -7.05 -5.45 -5.47
CA GLN A 197 -8.05 -5.58 -4.43
C GLN A 197 -8.62 -4.21 -4.09
N LEU A 198 -9.88 -3.98 -4.47
CA LEU A 198 -10.64 -2.76 -4.18
C LEU A 198 -11.75 -3.08 -3.15
N ALA A 199 -11.34 -3.50 -1.95
CA ALA A 199 -12.27 -3.93 -0.90
C ALA A 199 -13.11 -2.74 -0.40
N ASP A 200 -14.41 -2.98 -0.18
CA ASP A 200 -15.35 -1.98 0.36
C ASP A 200 -15.41 -0.64 -0.40
N LEU A 201 -15.00 -0.64 -1.67
CA LEU A 201 -15.12 0.51 -2.57
C LEU A 201 -16.34 0.38 -3.48
N ILE A 202 -17.05 1.49 -3.67
CA ILE A 202 -18.07 1.64 -4.71
C ILE A 202 -17.42 2.45 -5.83
N THR A 203 -17.14 1.82 -6.97
CA THR A 203 -16.39 2.42 -8.08
C THR A 203 -17.33 2.92 -9.17
N GLY A 204 -16.83 3.83 -10.02
CA GLY A 204 -17.49 4.23 -11.27
C GLY A 204 -17.23 3.28 -12.44
N ILE A 205 -16.61 2.13 -12.19
CA ILE A 205 -16.38 1.09 -13.20
C ILE A 205 -17.71 0.44 -13.53
N ARG A 206 -18.00 0.24 -14.82
CA ARG A 206 -19.22 -0.44 -15.27
C ARG A 206 -18.91 -1.86 -15.74
N ILE A 207 -19.90 -2.74 -15.66
CA ILE A 207 -19.79 -4.13 -16.16
C ILE A 207 -19.32 -4.16 -17.62
N ARG A 208 -19.87 -3.30 -18.46
CA ARG A 208 -19.48 -3.21 -19.88
C ARG A 208 -17.99 -2.91 -20.08
N ASP A 209 -17.40 -2.11 -19.19
CA ASP A 209 -15.99 -1.74 -19.29
C ASP A 209 -15.10 -2.92 -18.93
N ILE A 210 -15.52 -3.70 -17.92
CA ILE A 210 -14.87 -4.95 -17.52
C ILE A 210 -14.91 -5.96 -18.66
N VAL A 211 -16.08 -6.17 -19.28
CA VAL A 211 -16.23 -7.08 -20.44
C VAL A 211 -15.30 -6.66 -21.58
N ASN A 212 -15.33 -5.39 -21.97
CA ASN A 212 -14.49 -4.86 -23.04
C ASN A 212 -12.99 -4.98 -22.74
N PHE A 213 -12.62 -4.85 -21.46
CA PHE A 213 -11.25 -4.98 -20.99
C PHE A 213 -10.78 -6.45 -21.04
N LEU A 214 -11.53 -7.38 -20.44
CA LEU A 214 -11.17 -8.80 -20.37
C LEU A 214 -11.09 -9.46 -21.75
N GLN A 215 -11.87 -8.99 -22.73
CA GLN A 215 -11.77 -9.43 -24.11
C GLN A 215 -10.46 -9.03 -24.80
N LYS A 216 -9.75 -8.03 -24.28
CA LYS A 216 -8.51 -7.48 -24.85
C LYS A 216 -7.26 -7.84 -24.07
N ILE A 217 -7.40 -8.41 -22.88
CA ILE A 217 -6.26 -8.74 -22.03
C ILE A 217 -5.46 -9.90 -22.64
N PRO A 218 -4.11 -9.86 -22.59
CA PRO A 218 -3.29 -10.96 -23.07
C PRO A 218 -3.69 -12.30 -22.42
N THR A 219 -3.75 -13.36 -23.23
CA THR A 219 -4.24 -14.68 -22.81
C THR A 219 -3.29 -15.41 -21.84
N GLU A 220 -2.06 -14.95 -21.67
CA GLU A 220 -1.00 -15.73 -21.00
C GLU A 220 -0.73 -15.30 -19.54
N THR A 221 -1.19 -14.12 -19.11
CA THR A 221 -0.89 -13.60 -17.77
C THR A 221 -1.94 -14.02 -16.75
N PRO A 222 -1.60 -14.79 -15.70
CA PRO A 222 -2.51 -15.05 -14.58
C PRO A 222 -2.68 -13.80 -13.72
N PHE A 223 -3.87 -13.62 -13.18
CA PHE A 223 -4.20 -12.51 -12.28
C PHE A 223 -5.38 -12.83 -11.36
N ASP A 224 -5.49 -12.07 -10.27
CA ASP A 224 -6.56 -12.15 -9.28
C ASP A 224 -7.03 -10.74 -8.89
N TRP A 225 -8.24 -10.39 -9.32
CA TRP A 225 -8.78 -9.04 -9.23
C TRP A 225 -10.12 -8.99 -8.52
N ASP A 226 -10.19 -8.25 -7.42
CA ASP A 226 -11.42 -7.75 -6.81
C ASP A 226 -11.58 -6.27 -7.20
N LEU A 227 -12.55 -5.99 -8.07
CA LEU A 227 -12.82 -4.64 -8.60
C LEU A 227 -13.77 -3.83 -7.70
N GLY A 228 -14.08 -4.35 -6.51
CA GLY A 228 -15.00 -3.72 -5.58
C GLY A 228 -16.44 -3.79 -6.07
N THR A 229 -17.29 -2.94 -5.52
CA THR A 229 -18.71 -2.82 -5.90
C THR A 229 -18.83 -1.90 -7.11
N VAL A 230 -19.29 -2.43 -8.23
CA VAL A 230 -19.60 -1.65 -9.43
C VAL A 230 -21.07 -1.24 -9.42
N GLN A 231 -21.36 -0.05 -9.94
CA GLN A 231 -22.74 0.42 -10.11
C GLN A 231 -23.46 -0.43 -11.16
N ALA A 232 -24.69 -0.85 -10.84
CA ALA A 232 -25.54 -1.55 -11.78
C ALA A 232 -26.17 -0.52 -12.75
N ASP A 233 -25.73 -0.50 -14.00
CA ASP A 233 -26.43 0.26 -15.05
C ASP A 233 -27.76 -0.45 -15.40
N ASP A 234 -28.78 0.31 -15.84
CA ASP A 234 -30.09 -0.23 -16.26
C ASP A 234 -30.01 -1.21 -17.45
N ALA A 235 -28.92 -1.17 -18.21
CA ALA A 235 -28.60 -2.12 -19.29
C ALA A 235 -27.82 -3.37 -18.81
N SER A 236 -27.69 -3.58 -17.48
CA SER A 236 -26.72 -4.52 -16.90
C SER A 236 -26.99 -6.00 -17.18
N SER A 237 -28.20 -6.43 -17.52
CA SER A 237 -28.50 -7.87 -17.63
C SER A 237 -27.77 -8.56 -18.79
N SER A 238 -27.69 -7.90 -19.96
CA SER A 238 -27.00 -8.47 -21.12
C SER A 238 -25.48 -8.44 -20.95
N ASP A 239 -24.93 -7.34 -20.43
CA ASP A 239 -23.50 -7.22 -20.19
C ASP A 239 -23.03 -8.13 -19.02
N LEU A 240 -23.87 -8.34 -18.01
CA LEU A 240 -23.60 -9.33 -16.96
C LEU A 240 -23.60 -10.75 -17.51
N ALA A 241 -24.58 -11.10 -18.35
CA ALA A 241 -24.59 -12.39 -19.03
C ALA A 241 -23.32 -12.56 -19.89
N ARG A 242 -22.92 -11.53 -20.65
CA ARG A 242 -21.68 -11.55 -21.42
C ARG A 242 -20.45 -11.73 -20.55
N LEU A 243 -20.40 -11.06 -19.39
CA LEU A 243 -19.31 -11.18 -18.42
C LEU A 243 -19.19 -12.63 -17.92
N LEU A 244 -20.30 -13.21 -17.45
CA LEU A 244 -20.32 -14.59 -16.92
C LEU A 244 -20.01 -15.66 -17.97
N MET A 245 -20.22 -15.35 -19.26
CA MET A 245 -19.95 -16.25 -20.38
C MET A 245 -18.54 -16.10 -20.96
N LEU A 246 -17.66 -15.24 -20.40
CA LEU A 246 -16.31 -15.09 -20.91
C LEU A 246 -15.48 -16.36 -20.64
N PRO A 247 -14.85 -16.96 -21.68
CA PRO A 247 -14.04 -18.15 -21.50
C PRO A 247 -12.74 -17.82 -20.77
N ASN A 248 -12.17 -18.81 -20.08
CA ASN A 248 -10.86 -18.76 -19.42
C ASN A 248 -10.76 -17.89 -18.16
N PHE A 249 -11.88 -17.34 -17.67
CA PHE A 249 -11.95 -16.57 -16.43
C PHE A 249 -12.89 -17.25 -15.43
N SER A 250 -12.52 -17.23 -14.16
CA SER A 250 -13.41 -17.53 -13.03
C SER A 250 -13.96 -16.19 -12.54
N ILE A 251 -15.27 -16.01 -12.64
CA ILE A 251 -15.91 -14.73 -12.32
C ILE A 251 -16.94 -14.97 -11.21
N LEU A 252 -16.77 -14.25 -10.11
CA LEU A 252 -17.71 -14.22 -9.00
C LEU A 252 -18.41 -12.87 -8.96
N VAL A 253 -19.73 -12.91 -8.91
CA VAL A 253 -20.60 -11.73 -8.81
C VAL A 253 -21.43 -11.86 -7.55
N ASP A 254 -21.38 -10.84 -6.70
CA ASP A 254 -22.07 -10.80 -5.41
C ASP A 254 -22.90 -9.51 -5.32
N ASP A 255 -24.22 -9.64 -5.21
CA ASP A 255 -25.12 -8.49 -5.14
C ASP A 255 -25.02 -7.82 -3.76
N ARG A 256 -24.81 -6.50 -3.76
CA ARG A 256 -24.66 -5.67 -2.57
C ARG A 256 -25.71 -4.56 -2.59
N GLU A 257 -25.93 -3.93 -1.44
CA GLU A 257 -26.94 -2.85 -1.29
C GLU A 257 -26.78 -1.72 -2.31
N PHE A 258 -25.55 -1.43 -2.73
CA PHE A 258 -25.21 -0.30 -3.60
C PHE A 258 -24.71 -0.71 -5.00
N GLY A 259 -24.81 -1.98 -5.38
CA GLY A 259 -24.34 -2.46 -6.68
C GLY A 259 -23.93 -3.93 -6.66
N ARG A 260 -22.97 -4.31 -7.50
CA ARG A 260 -22.48 -5.69 -7.60
C ARG A 260 -20.99 -5.75 -7.35
N ARG A 261 -20.53 -6.58 -6.42
CA ARG A 261 -19.11 -6.87 -6.28
C ARG A 261 -18.68 -7.85 -7.37
N ILE A 262 -17.59 -7.53 -8.06
CA ILE A 262 -17.07 -8.36 -9.15
C ILE A 262 -15.64 -8.77 -8.81
N VAL A 263 -15.44 -10.09 -8.74
CA VAL A 263 -14.12 -10.71 -8.59
C VAL A 263 -13.84 -11.52 -9.86
N VAL A 264 -12.66 -11.33 -10.43
CA VAL A 264 -12.20 -11.99 -11.66
C VAL A 264 -10.85 -12.63 -11.38
N GLU A 265 -10.81 -13.95 -11.55
CA GLU A 265 -9.60 -14.74 -11.42
C GLU A 265 -9.26 -15.40 -12.75
N LYS A 266 -7.97 -15.41 -13.07
CA LYS A 266 -7.43 -16.16 -14.21
C LYS A 266 -6.32 -17.08 -13.73
N PRO A 267 -6.53 -18.40 -13.76
CA PRO A 267 -5.53 -19.36 -13.28
C PRO A 267 -4.31 -19.43 -14.19
N SER A 268 -3.15 -19.72 -13.61
CA SER A 268 -1.85 -19.89 -14.29
C SER A 268 -1.74 -21.13 -15.17
N SER A 269 -2.66 -22.08 -15.00
CA SER A 269 -2.82 -23.24 -15.86
C SER A 269 -4.29 -23.37 -16.25
N PRO A 270 -4.61 -23.87 -17.45
CA PRO A 270 -5.97 -24.29 -17.78
C PRO A 270 -6.34 -25.50 -16.92
N THR A 271 -6.84 -25.27 -15.71
CA THR A 271 -7.41 -26.32 -14.85
C THR A 271 -8.71 -26.90 -15.43
N TRP A 272 -9.18 -26.38 -16.57
CA TRP A 272 -10.44 -26.71 -17.21
C TRP A 272 -10.41 -27.96 -18.10
N ALA A 273 -9.33 -28.76 -18.10
CA ALA A 273 -9.36 -30.03 -18.82
C ALA A 273 -10.44 -31.01 -18.30
N ASN A 274 -11.08 -30.75 -17.15
CA ASN A 274 -12.11 -31.64 -16.58
C ASN A 274 -13.34 -30.94 -15.96
N VAL A 275 -13.60 -29.65 -16.21
CA VAL A 275 -14.81 -28.99 -15.68
C VAL A 275 -15.66 -28.50 -16.85
N THR A 276 -16.81 -29.15 -17.02
CA THR A 276 -17.87 -28.77 -17.95
C THR A 276 -18.38 -27.35 -17.68
N PRO A 277 -18.98 -26.65 -18.65
CA PRO A 277 -19.24 -25.19 -18.60
C PRO A 277 -20.30 -24.70 -17.60
N LEU A 278 -20.64 -25.47 -16.55
CA LEU A 278 -21.81 -25.22 -15.69
C LEU A 278 -21.51 -25.03 -14.19
N GLN A 279 -20.25 -25.03 -13.75
CA GLN A 279 -19.90 -24.84 -12.34
C GLN A 279 -18.61 -23.98 -12.31
N ILE A 280 -18.60 -22.74 -11.82
CA ILE A 280 -18.99 -22.28 -10.48
C ILE A 280 -19.69 -20.92 -10.62
N MET A 281 -21.02 -20.90 -10.73
CA MET A 281 -21.80 -19.70 -10.39
C MET A 281 -22.14 -19.80 -8.90
N ARG A 282 -21.34 -19.15 -8.04
CA ARG A 282 -21.75 -18.89 -6.65
C ARG A 282 -22.56 -17.60 -6.63
N PHE A 283 -23.86 -17.71 -6.84
CA PHE A 283 -24.79 -16.64 -6.51
C PHE A 283 -25.02 -16.64 -5.00
N SER A 284 -24.48 -15.65 -4.29
CA SER A 284 -24.99 -15.30 -2.96
C SER A 284 -26.15 -14.33 -3.16
N ILE A 285 -27.37 -14.85 -3.28
CA ILE A 285 -28.57 -14.01 -3.20
C ILE A 285 -28.84 -13.79 -1.70
N CYS A 286 -28.32 -12.70 -1.15
CA CYS A 286 -28.80 -12.20 0.13
C CYS A 286 -30.19 -11.56 -0.10
N ALA A 287 -31.24 -12.35 0.11
CA ALA A 287 -32.60 -11.84 0.18
C ALA A 287 -32.70 -10.82 1.32
N VAL A 288 -32.81 -9.54 0.98
CA VAL A 288 -33.22 -8.50 1.92
C VAL A 288 -34.66 -8.79 2.31
N GLN A 289 -34.86 -9.38 3.48
CA GLN A 289 -36.19 -9.45 4.10
C GLN A 289 -36.63 -8.01 4.39
N SER A 290 -37.67 -7.55 3.70
CA SER A 290 -38.37 -6.33 4.10
C SER A 290 -38.98 -6.54 5.48
N PRO A 291 -38.91 -5.56 6.40
CA PRO A 291 -39.64 -5.67 7.65
C PRO A 291 -41.13 -5.52 7.33
N ASN A 292 -41.90 -6.57 7.63
CA ASN A 292 -43.35 -6.51 7.69
C ASN A 292 -43.76 -5.30 8.53
N LYS A 293 -44.43 -4.33 7.90
CA LYS A 293 -45.21 -3.32 8.60
C LYS A 293 -46.48 -4.00 9.12
N SER A 294 -46.52 -4.22 10.43
CA SER A 294 -47.77 -4.30 11.19
C SER A 294 -48.33 -2.91 11.44
#